data_AF-A0A961V5V0-F1
#
_entry.id   AF-A0A961V5V0-F1
#
_cell.length_a   1.000
_cell.length_b   1.000
_cell.length_c   1.000
_cell.angle_alpha   90.00
_cell.angle_beta   90.00
_cell.angle_gamma   90.00
#
_symmetry.space_group_name_H-M   'P 1'
#
loop_
_entity.id
_entity.type
_entity.pdbx_description
1 polymer ?
#
loop_
_entity_poly.entity_id
_entity_poly.type
_entity_poly.pdbx_seq_one_letter_code
_entity_poly.pdbx_strand_id
1 'polypeptide(L)'
;MKKTKDPDVILDVLFEDGMLIFSVRNKTDRPVYTVRCNFAKPVIGLDGVTDLARANLFSKLEFLAPGRDIRMPIDRVGPYFARGGANLVICTVSYTDADDADFVCQIRHDLSVYRDLQVVQAPVRD
;
A
#
# COMPACT_ATOMS: atom_id res chain seq x y z
N MET A 1 -15.94 -9.46 12.41
CA MET A 1 -14.63 -8.86 12.15
C MET A 1 -14.00 -8.31 13.42
N LYS A 2 -12.84 -8.85 13.82
CA LYS A 2 -12.07 -8.46 15.01
C LYS A 2 -11.19 -7.27 14.68
N LYS A 3 -11.23 -6.22 15.51
CA LYS A 3 -10.25 -5.13 15.42
C LYS A 3 -8.93 -5.59 16.04
N THR A 4 -7.82 -5.36 15.34
CA THR A 4 -6.49 -5.66 15.87
C THR A 4 -5.59 -4.41 15.82
N LYS A 5 -4.73 -4.27 16.84
CA LYS A 5 -3.68 -3.25 16.89
C LYS A 5 -2.37 -3.71 16.25
N ASP A 6 -2.20 -5.03 16.10
CA ASP A 6 -1.10 -5.64 15.37
C ASP A 6 -1.68 -6.51 14.26
N PRO A 7 -1.97 -5.91 13.08
CA PRO A 7 -2.57 -6.64 11.99
C PRO A 7 -1.55 -7.52 11.28
N ASP A 8 -1.94 -8.73 10.91
CA ASP A 8 -1.12 -9.67 10.13
C ASP A 8 -0.93 -9.19 8.69
N VAL A 9 -1.96 -8.54 8.15
CA VAL A 9 -1.98 -7.95 6.82
C VAL A 9 -1.93 -6.45 6.91
N ILE A 10 -0.98 -5.84 6.21
CA ILE A 10 -0.84 -4.39 6.14
C ILE A 10 -0.85 -3.91 4.70
N LEU A 11 -1.38 -2.70 4.50
CA LEU A 11 -1.03 -1.86 3.37
C LEU A 11 0.07 -0.91 3.83
N ASP A 12 1.25 -1.04 3.24
CA ASP A 12 2.39 -0.15 3.46
C ASP A 12 2.60 0.79 2.26
N VAL A 13 3.33 1.88 2.48
CA VAL A 13 3.85 2.73 1.40
C VAL A 13 5.36 2.74 1.47
N LEU A 14 5.99 2.04 0.53
CA LEU A 14 7.43 1.93 0.43
C LEU A 14 8.00 3.11 -0.37
N PHE A 15 9.23 3.50 -0.05
CA PHE A 15 10.04 4.41 -0.84
C PHE A 15 11.28 3.64 -1.36
N GLU A 16 11.35 3.43 -2.66
CA GLU A 16 12.44 2.70 -3.33
C GLU A 16 12.95 3.54 -4.51
N ASP A 17 14.21 3.98 -4.46
CA ASP A 17 14.88 4.76 -5.52
C ASP A 17 14.07 5.96 -6.05
N GLY A 18 13.41 6.69 -5.13
CA GLY A 18 12.59 7.86 -5.49
C GLY A 18 11.15 7.53 -5.92
N MET A 19 10.76 6.26 -5.90
CA MET A 19 9.41 5.78 -6.19
C MET A 19 8.62 5.53 -4.90
N LEU A 20 7.39 6.03 -4.84
CA LEU A 20 6.40 5.63 -3.84
C LEU A 20 5.66 4.39 -4.35
N ILE A 21 5.52 3.37 -3.51
CA ILE A 21 4.95 2.07 -3.91
C ILE A 21 3.97 1.61 -2.83
N PHE A 22 2.73 1.29 -3.21
CA PHE A 22 1.83 0.55 -2.32
C PHE A 22 2.29 -0.89 -2.20
N SER A 23 2.31 -1.42 -0.97
CA SER A 23 2.62 -2.82 -0.70
C SER A 23 1.54 -3.44 0.18
N VAL A 24 0.74 -4.35 -0.38
CA VAL A 24 -0.16 -5.21 0.42
C VAL A 24 0.63 -6.42 0.87
N ARG A 25 0.91 -6.55 2.16
CA ARG A 25 1.82 -7.55 2.71
C ARG A 25 1.15 -8.41 3.77
N ASN A 26 1.32 -9.72 3.65
CA ASN A 26 1.08 -10.68 4.73
C ASN A 26 2.38 -10.87 5.51
N LYS A 27 2.39 -10.51 6.79
CA LYS A 27 3.56 -10.60 7.68
C LYS A 27 3.71 -11.98 8.34
N THR A 28 2.73 -12.87 8.17
CA THR A 28 2.69 -14.15 8.87
C THR A 28 3.29 -15.28 8.06
N ASP A 29 3.51 -16.40 8.74
CA ASP A 29 3.90 -17.69 8.15
C ASP A 29 2.68 -18.51 7.66
N ARG A 30 1.47 -17.95 7.73
CA ARG A 30 0.23 -18.59 7.27
C ARG A 30 -0.41 -17.79 6.13
N PRO A 31 -1.18 -18.42 5.23
CA PRO A 31 -1.92 -17.69 4.20
C PRO A 31 -3.04 -16.85 4.83
N VAL A 32 -3.44 -15.80 4.12
CA VAL A 32 -4.62 -15.00 4.42
C VAL A 32 -5.48 -14.89 3.17
N TYR A 33 -6.77 -14.69 3.37
CA TYR A 33 -7.79 -14.76 2.33
C TYR A 33 -8.63 -13.49 2.31
N THR A 34 -9.31 -13.28 1.19
CA THR A 34 -10.33 -12.23 1.02
C THR A 34 -9.81 -10.85 1.46
N VAL A 35 -8.56 -10.54 1.13
CA VAL A 35 -7.92 -9.28 1.50
C VAL A 35 -8.58 -8.14 0.75
N ARG A 36 -8.97 -7.09 1.48
CA ARG A 36 -9.55 -5.86 0.96
C ARG A 36 -8.86 -4.65 1.58
N CYS A 37 -8.64 -3.62 0.77
CA CYS A 37 -8.04 -2.36 1.18
C CYS A 37 -8.98 -1.22 0.76
N ASN A 38 -9.71 -0.66 1.73
CA ASN A 38 -10.68 0.42 1.48
C ASN A 38 -10.07 1.77 1.84
N PHE A 39 -9.75 2.56 0.82
CA PHE A 39 -9.15 3.89 1.00
C PHE A 39 -10.20 4.94 1.33
N ALA A 40 -9.89 5.85 2.24
CA ALA A 40 -10.77 6.94 2.62
C ALA A 40 -10.88 8.02 1.52
N LYS A 41 -9.86 8.13 0.66
CA LYS A 41 -9.78 9.10 -0.44
C LYS A 41 -9.11 8.47 -1.66
N PRO A 42 -9.38 8.97 -2.87
CA PRO A 42 -8.64 8.59 -4.08
C PRO A 42 -7.14 8.77 -3.92
N VAL A 43 -6.37 7.93 -4.61
CA VAL A 43 -4.91 8.08 -4.72
C VAL A 43 -4.54 8.08 -6.18
N ILE A 44 -4.12 9.25 -6.68
CA ILE A 44 -3.82 9.45 -8.09
C ILE A 44 -2.43 8.90 -8.41
N GLY A 45 -2.34 8.08 -9.44
CA GLY A 45 -1.10 7.40 -9.86
C GLY A 45 -0.21 8.19 -10.82
N LEU A 46 0.79 7.49 -11.36
CA LEU A 46 1.86 7.99 -12.26
C LEU A 46 1.38 8.84 -13.43
N ASP A 47 0.22 8.50 -14.00
CA ASP A 47 -0.38 9.18 -15.15
C ASP A 47 -1.11 10.49 -14.77
N GLY A 48 -1.21 10.79 -13.47
CA GLY A 48 -1.88 11.97 -12.94
C GLY A 48 -3.40 11.93 -13.04
N VAL A 49 -4.01 10.80 -13.45
CA VAL A 49 -5.46 10.69 -13.66
C VAL A 49 -6.08 9.41 -13.09
N THR A 50 -5.33 8.31 -13.05
CA THR A 50 -5.85 7.02 -12.58
C THR A 50 -5.92 7.01 -11.06
N ASP A 51 -7.12 6.72 -10.54
CA ASP A 51 -7.34 6.45 -9.12
C ASP A 51 -6.91 5.02 -8.79
N LEU A 52 -5.70 4.88 -8.26
CA LEU A 52 -5.11 3.63 -7.84
C LEU A 52 -5.89 2.96 -6.70
N ALA A 53 -6.60 3.72 -5.86
CA ALA A 53 -7.40 3.17 -4.76
C ALA A 53 -8.52 2.23 -5.25
N ARG A 54 -8.88 2.31 -6.54
CA ARG A 54 -9.90 1.46 -7.18
C ARG A 54 -9.33 0.23 -7.89
N ALA A 55 -8.02 -0.01 -7.80
CA ALA A 55 -7.40 -1.18 -8.42
C ALA A 55 -8.01 -2.50 -7.93
N ASN A 56 -8.13 -3.49 -8.82
CA ASN A 56 -8.62 -4.83 -8.47
C ASN A 56 -7.79 -5.48 -7.35
N LEU A 57 -6.50 -5.14 -7.24
CA LEU A 57 -5.63 -5.58 -6.15
C LEU A 57 -6.26 -5.34 -4.77
N PHE A 58 -6.93 -4.20 -4.60
CA PHE A 58 -7.49 -3.78 -3.31
C PHE A 58 -8.89 -4.31 -3.04
N SER A 59 -9.57 -4.88 -4.04
CA SER A 59 -10.97 -5.32 -3.94
C SER A 59 -11.21 -6.79 -4.26
N LYS A 60 -10.24 -7.49 -4.86
CA LYS A 60 -10.40 -8.88 -5.36
C LYS A 60 -9.23 -9.80 -5.00
N LEU A 61 -8.42 -9.45 -4.01
CA LEU A 61 -7.30 -10.29 -3.58
C LEU A 61 -7.83 -11.43 -2.69
N GLU A 62 -8.14 -12.57 -3.32
CA GLU A 62 -8.70 -13.74 -2.62
C GLU A 62 -7.68 -14.53 -1.81
N PHE A 63 -6.40 -14.45 -2.17
CA PHE A 63 -5.33 -15.21 -1.54
C PHE A 63 -4.05 -14.39 -1.51
N LEU A 64 -3.40 -14.35 -0.34
CA LEU A 64 -2.07 -13.79 -0.16
C LEU A 64 -1.22 -14.77 0.65
N ALA A 65 -0.23 -15.36 -0.01
CA ALA A 65 0.65 -16.38 0.56
C ALA A 65 1.45 -15.87 1.78
N PRO A 66 1.92 -16.78 2.66
CA PRO A 66 2.81 -16.45 3.77
C PRO A 66 3.99 -15.58 3.35
N GLY A 67 4.25 -14.51 4.12
CA GLY A 67 5.38 -13.61 3.93
C GLY A 67 5.40 -12.82 2.61
N ARG A 68 4.37 -12.94 1.76
CA ARG A 68 4.34 -12.28 0.45
C ARG A 68 3.81 -10.86 0.53
N ASP A 69 4.33 -10.04 -0.36
CA ASP A 69 3.84 -8.72 -0.69
C ASP A 69 3.50 -8.60 -2.19
N ILE A 70 2.44 -7.84 -2.48
CA ILE A 70 2.12 -7.40 -3.84
C ILE A 70 2.33 -5.89 -3.89
N ARG A 71 3.17 -5.46 -4.85
CA ARG A 71 3.60 -4.08 -4.99
C ARG A 71 2.93 -3.41 -6.18
N MET A 72 2.46 -2.18 -5.97
CA MET A 72 1.89 -1.34 -7.02
C MET A 72 2.53 0.05 -6.95
N PRO A 73 3.32 0.45 -7.97
CA PRO A 73 3.88 1.79 -8.04
C PRO A 73 2.79 2.86 -7.98
N ILE A 74 3.01 3.87 -7.15
CA ILE A 74 2.14 5.03 -7.04
C ILE A 74 2.62 6.09 -8.00
N ASP A 75 3.80 6.63 -7.74
CA ASP A 75 4.41 7.75 -8.47
C ASP A 75 5.85 7.97 -8.00
N ARG A 76 6.62 8.77 -8.73
CA ARG A 76 7.88 9.33 -8.23
C ARG A 76 7.58 10.44 -7.23
N VAL A 77 8.36 10.53 -6.15
CA VAL A 77 8.18 11.52 -5.07
C VAL A 77 8.07 12.95 -5.58
N GLY A 78 8.98 13.38 -6.47
CA GLY A 78 8.98 14.76 -6.99
C GLY A 78 7.67 15.12 -7.73
N PRO A 79 7.33 14.41 -8.82
CA PRO A 79 6.07 14.61 -9.54
C PRO A 79 4.82 14.45 -8.66
N TYR A 80 4.81 13.50 -7.73
CA TYR A 80 3.70 13.27 -6.81
C TYR A 80 3.35 14.54 -6.03
N PHE A 81 4.34 15.13 -5.36
CA PHE A 81 4.12 16.35 -4.56
C PHE A 81 3.97 17.60 -5.41
N ALA A 82 4.64 17.70 -6.56
CA ALA A 82 4.51 18.83 -7.48
C ALA A 82 3.06 19.01 -7.99
N ARG A 83 2.31 17.91 -8.11
CA ARG A 83 0.89 17.90 -8.51
C ARG A 83 -0.10 18.04 -7.36
N GLY A 84 0.37 18.23 -6.12
CA GLY A 84 -0.50 18.29 -4.95
C GLY A 84 -1.06 16.94 -4.52
N GLY A 85 -0.29 15.86 -4.71
CA GLY A 85 -0.62 14.52 -4.22
C GLY A 85 -0.99 14.51 -2.73
N ALA A 86 -1.85 13.58 -2.35
CA ALA A 86 -2.37 13.49 -0.99
C ALA A 86 -1.26 13.16 0.02
N ASN A 87 -1.02 14.06 0.97
CA ASN A 87 -0.07 13.76 2.05
C ASN A 87 -0.56 12.62 2.95
N LEU A 88 -1.88 12.53 3.18
CA LEU A 88 -2.44 11.54 4.09
C LEU A 88 -3.20 10.45 3.32
N VAL A 89 -2.71 9.22 3.42
CA VAL A 89 -3.39 8.02 2.93
C VAL A 89 -3.94 7.25 4.13
N ILE A 90 -5.27 7.10 4.18
CA ILE A 90 -5.95 6.30 5.20
C ILE A 90 -6.58 5.12 4.48
N CYS A 91 -6.27 3.91 4.94
CA CYS A 91 -6.82 2.67 4.39
C CYS A 91 -7.33 1.78 5.51
N THR A 92 -8.55 1.26 5.35
CA THR A 92 -9.07 0.18 6.19
C THR A 92 -8.78 -1.15 5.50
N VAL A 93 -7.92 -1.96 6.11
CA VAL A 93 -7.59 -3.30 5.61
C VAL A 93 -8.46 -4.32 6.33
N SER A 94 -9.05 -5.24 5.58
CA SER A 94 -9.76 -6.40 6.12
C SER A 94 -9.31 -7.68 5.44
N TYR A 95 -9.32 -8.79 6.17
CA TYR A 95 -8.90 -10.10 5.68
C TYR A 95 -9.52 -11.21 6.55
N THR A 96 -9.51 -12.43 6.03
CA THR A 96 -9.81 -13.66 6.76
C THR A 96 -8.51 -14.43 6.94
N ASP A 97 -8.21 -14.92 8.14
CA ASP A 97 -7.01 -15.73 8.39
C ASP A 97 -7.22 -17.21 7.99
N ALA A 98 -6.21 -18.05 8.24
CA ALA A 98 -6.28 -19.48 7.96
C ALA A 98 -7.22 -20.28 8.88
N ASP A 99 -7.72 -19.67 9.94
CA ASP A 99 -8.65 -20.26 10.91
C ASP A 99 -10.10 -19.75 10.69
N ASP A 100 -10.37 -19.19 9.49
CA ASP A 100 -11.65 -18.57 9.09
C ASP A 100 -12.09 -17.41 10.01
N ALA A 101 -11.15 -16.75 10.70
CA ALA A 101 -11.44 -15.57 11.50
C ALA A 101 -11.24 -14.28 10.70
N ASP A 102 -12.26 -13.41 10.73
CA ASP A 102 -12.18 -12.11 10.05
C ASP A 102 -11.54 -11.02 10.92
N PHE A 103 -10.67 -10.22 10.31
CA PHE A 103 -9.96 -9.11 10.94
C PHE A 103 -10.14 -7.80 10.18
N VAL A 104 -10.00 -6.69 10.92
CA VAL A 104 -9.97 -5.34 10.36
C VAL A 104 -9.00 -4.45 11.13
N CYS A 105 -8.26 -3.64 10.39
CA CYS A 105 -7.43 -2.59 10.94
C CYS A 105 -7.50 -1.34 10.06
N GLN A 106 -7.19 -0.17 10.64
CA GLN A 106 -7.04 1.06 9.88
C GLN A 106 -5.58 1.48 9.93
N ILE A 107 -5.01 1.76 8.77
CA ILE A 107 -3.64 2.21 8.60
C ILE A 107 -3.66 3.64 8.08
N ARG A 108 -2.77 4.46 8.62
CA ARG A 108 -2.63 5.89 8.27
C ARG A 108 -1.18 6.13 7.91
N HIS A 109 -0.94 6.50 6.66
CA HIS A 109 0.37 6.89 6.15
C HIS A 109 0.39 8.39 5.90
N ASP A 110 1.36 9.07 6.51
CA ASP A 110 1.69 10.44 6.14
C ASP A 110 2.87 10.40 5.17
N LEU A 111 2.57 10.59 3.89
CA LEU A 111 3.55 10.57 2.81
C LEU A 111 4.45 11.81 2.82
N SER A 112 4.10 12.88 3.55
CA SER A 112 4.94 14.08 3.59
C SER A 112 6.34 13.82 4.14
N VAL A 113 6.52 12.74 4.92
CA VAL A 113 7.83 12.26 5.39
C VAL A 113 8.80 11.92 4.25
N TYR A 114 8.29 11.65 3.05
CA TYR A 114 9.09 11.33 1.87
C TYR A 114 9.50 12.56 1.05
N ARG A 115 8.96 13.75 1.34
CA ARG A 115 9.11 14.95 0.51
C ARG A 115 10.55 15.43 0.41
N ASP A 116 11.30 15.31 1.50
CA ASP A 116 12.64 15.86 1.63
C ASP A 116 13.74 14.80 1.42
N LEU A 117 13.34 13.57 1.06
CA LEU A 117 14.30 12.49 0.80
C LEU A 117 15.05 12.73 -0.50
N GLN A 118 16.38 12.65 -0.42
CA GLN A 118 17.24 12.72 -1.59
C GLN A 118 17.26 11.37 -2.32
N VAL A 119 17.09 11.41 -3.64
CA VAL A 119 17.18 10.23 -4.50
C VAL A 119 18.62 10.12 -4.99
N VAL A 120 19.34 9.10 -4.53
CA VAL A 120 20.66 8.77 -5.08
C VAL A 120 20.42 7.86 -6.29
N GLN A 121 20.62 8.39 -7.50
CA GLN A 121 20.63 7.55 -8.69
C GLN A 121 21.93 6.73 -8.70
N ALA A 122 21.81 5.40 -8.72
CA ALA A 122 22.96 4.57 -9.06
C ALA A 122 23.42 4.93 -10.49
N PRO A 123 24.73 5.03 -10.76
CA PRO A 123 25.22 5.32 -12.09
C PRO A 123 24.69 4.26 -13.06
N VAL A 124 24.12 4.71 -14.18
CA VAL A 124 23.77 3.84 -15.31
C VAL A 124 25.07 3.18 -15.75
N ARG A 125 25.12 1.84 -15.66
CA ARG A 125 26.20 1.08 -16.29
C ARG A 125 25.80 0.90 -17.75
N ASP A 126 26.58 1.52 -18.64
CA ASP A 126 26.54 1.31 -20.09
C ASP A 126 26.81 -0.16 -20.47
#